data_AF-A0A1Y1XLD6-F1
#
_entry.id   AF-A0A1Y1XLD6-F1
#
_cell.length_a   1.000
_cell.length_b   1.000
_cell.length_c   1.000
_cell.angle_alpha   90.00
_cell.angle_beta   90.00
_cell.angle_gamma   90.00
#
_symmetry.space_group_name_H-M   'P 1'
#
loop_
_entity.id
_entity.type
_entity.pdbx_description
1 polymer ?
#
loop_
_entity_poly.entity_id
_entity_poly.type
_entity_poly.pdbx_seq_one_letter_code
_entity_poly.pdbx_strand_id
1 'polypeptide(L)'
;MWKIILSAVAPVFIIYMFKKKSTSEKETIPTFEEDEIIQKNQTYITINNLQHRVVYISHMMKGNVPTILFIHGLGGQISQWTSLIKHFSNTANVLAMEQTGHGKSEPSSDYSCYSTDRFVSDLNQLLTFYPNDNFVLVGHSYGCCLATLLALKENNPKIKTIILISPVFGIPKYQQYLKKLIRIVPDEIIKITRKKDKEGGIHSPSVNRFIHPTASDDLRYKQLCWNSQSTISSFKRTLYGMRFPTLEEYNSITIPVLLIGGKDDQVAPISNITKIKQVIPSKQLLSDPYIIPNSGHQTIIEKPQLVAAFIQEFVIKKVGLTDMDAKVQILKTADMDKWSLKNYDKWKKKVSVSDVMPPSKFRGMKVMRQTDNEHCPKVFSEKYPNVGMVIDLTKDTPPYDSADLESRGVIYRKIATVSKIPPPKKIVRTFIDIAKNFWNKNPDKEIAVHCHYGTNRTGFLIACYLIEIYKLPIQEAIDIFAKYRPNGIKHIHFVDELYLRYSEYEKDKN
;
A
#
# COMPACT_ATOMS: atom_id res chain seq x y z
N MET A 1 2.28 -28.83 -16.95
CA MET A 1 0.88 -29.17 -16.61
C MET A 1 0.45 -30.56 -17.11
N TRP A 2 0.67 -30.92 -18.38
CA TRP A 2 0.17 -32.18 -18.96
C TRP A 2 0.84 -33.48 -18.45
N LYS A 3 2.10 -33.42 -17.98
CA LYS A 3 2.72 -34.55 -17.24
C LYS A 3 1.89 -34.95 -16.01
N ILE A 4 1.12 -34.03 -15.39
CA ILE A 4 0.25 -34.28 -14.22
C ILE A 4 -1.05 -34.98 -14.62
N ILE A 5 -1.61 -34.64 -15.79
CA ILE A 5 -2.82 -35.29 -16.33
C ILE A 5 -2.46 -36.68 -16.89
N LEU A 6 -1.38 -36.80 -17.66
CA LEU A 6 -0.87 -38.10 -18.10
C LEU A 6 -0.42 -38.96 -16.92
N SER A 7 0.21 -38.43 -15.87
CA SER A 7 0.57 -39.21 -14.69
C SER A 7 -0.64 -39.65 -13.87
N ALA A 8 -1.78 -38.96 -13.95
CA ALA A 8 -3.03 -39.36 -13.29
C ALA A 8 -3.85 -40.37 -14.10
N VAL A 9 -3.72 -40.37 -15.44
CA VAL A 9 -4.53 -41.19 -16.36
C VAL A 9 -3.75 -42.43 -16.87
N ALA A 10 -2.43 -42.37 -17.03
CA ALA A 10 -1.59 -43.51 -17.40
C ALA A 10 -1.51 -44.67 -16.38
N PRO A 11 -1.68 -44.48 -15.05
CA PRO A 11 -1.61 -45.59 -14.10
C PRO A 11 -2.88 -46.43 -14.03
N VAL A 12 -3.96 -46.07 -14.75
CA VAL A 12 -5.22 -46.84 -14.72
C VAL A 12 -4.99 -48.30 -15.13
N PHE A 13 -4.03 -48.57 -16.02
CA PHE A 13 -3.65 -49.94 -16.41
C PHE A 13 -2.66 -50.63 -15.44
N ILE A 14 -1.84 -49.88 -14.70
CA ILE A 14 -0.79 -50.44 -13.83
C ILE A 14 -1.30 -50.69 -12.40
N ILE A 15 -2.28 -49.91 -11.93
CA ILE A 15 -2.84 -50.03 -10.57
C ILE A 15 -3.75 -51.26 -10.43
N TYR A 16 -4.36 -51.75 -11.51
CA TYR A 16 -5.10 -53.03 -11.47
C TYR A 16 -4.19 -54.23 -11.10
N MET A 17 -2.87 -54.11 -11.32
CA MET A 17 -1.88 -55.16 -11.01
C MET A 17 -1.24 -55.06 -9.62
N PHE A 18 -1.41 -53.96 -8.88
CA PHE A 18 -0.75 -53.78 -7.57
C PHE A 18 -1.74 -53.41 -6.46
N LYS A 19 -2.56 -54.38 -6.06
CA LYS A 19 -3.12 -54.41 -4.70
C LYS A 19 -2.03 -54.86 -3.73
N LYS A 20 -1.41 -53.93 -3.00
CA LYS A 20 -0.69 -54.28 -1.77
C LYS A 20 -0.88 -53.24 -0.66
N LYS A 21 -1.08 -53.79 0.54
CA LYS A 21 -1.34 -53.19 1.87
C LYS A 21 -0.98 -51.71 2.01
N SER A 22 -2.00 -50.90 2.29
CA SER A 22 -1.86 -49.56 2.85
C SER A 22 -1.58 -49.67 4.36
N THR A 23 -0.34 -49.49 4.77
CA THR A 23 0.00 -49.11 6.15
C THR A 23 -0.28 -47.62 6.32
N SER A 24 -1.14 -47.28 7.28
CA SER A 24 -1.54 -45.91 7.59
C SER A 24 -0.49 -45.23 8.48
N GLU A 25 0.65 -44.85 7.92
CA GLU A 25 1.47 -43.80 8.55
C GLU A 25 0.80 -42.45 8.31
N LYS A 26 0.54 -41.70 9.39
CA LYS A 26 0.09 -40.30 9.29
C LYS A 26 1.24 -39.48 8.73
N GLU A 27 1.27 -39.33 7.41
CA GLU A 27 2.24 -38.51 6.69
C GLU A 27 2.12 -37.05 7.18
N THR A 28 3.18 -36.52 7.79
CA THR A 28 3.23 -35.13 8.23
C THR A 28 3.33 -34.22 7.00
N ILE A 29 2.37 -33.31 6.83
CA ILE A 29 2.36 -32.37 5.72
C ILE A 29 3.43 -31.31 6.01
N PRO A 30 4.42 -31.09 5.13
CA PRO A 30 5.42 -30.06 5.34
C PRO A 30 4.77 -28.67 5.34
N THR A 31 5.17 -27.86 6.31
CA THR A 31 4.68 -26.49 6.50
C THR A 31 5.85 -25.55 6.80
N PHE A 32 5.58 -24.25 6.72
CA PHE A 32 6.47 -23.19 7.16
C PHE A 32 5.64 -22.13 7.88
N GLU A 33 6.27 -21.38 8.77
CA GLU A 33 5.62 -20.28 9.47
C GLU A 33 5.23 -19.17 8.48
N GLU A 34 3.96 -18.81 8.47
CA GLU A 34 3.46 -17.78 7.58
C GLU A 34 3.99 -16.41 7.99
N ASP A 35 4.34 -15.56 7.03
CA ASP A 35 4.95 -14.27 7.32
C ASP A 35 4.02 -13.36 8.14
N GLU A 36 4.59 -12.63 9.10
CA GLU A 36 3.86 -11.75 10.03
C GLU A 36 2.98 -10.72 9.29
N ILE A 37 3.43 -10.22 8.14
CA ILE A 37 2.65 -9.25 7.33
C ILE A 37 1.34 -9.85 6.84
N ILE A 38 1.32 -11.14 6.51
CA ILE A 38 0.10 -11.84 6.08
C ILE A 38 -0.76 -12.14 7.30
N GLN A 39 -0.16 -12.65 8.39
CA GLN A 39 -0.90 -13.01 9.60
C GLN A 39 -1.66 -11.80 10.19
N LYS A 40 -1.04 -10.62 10.23
CA LYS A 40 -1.62 -9.39 10.77
C LYS A 40 -2.73 -8.78 9.91
N ASN A 41 -2.71 -9.02 8.60
CA ASN A 41 -3.60 -8.34 7.65
C ASN A 41 -4.59 -9.30 6.97
N GLN A 42 -4.69 -10.55 7.44
CA GLN A 42 -5.67 -11.50 6.92
C GLN A 42 -7.06 -11.24 7.52
N THR A 43 -8.07 -11.35 6.67
CA THR A 43 -9.49 -11.33 7.03
C THR A 43 -10.23 -12.41 6.25
N TYR A 44 -11.47 -12.68 6.63
CA TYR A 44 -12.37 -13.55 5.88
C TYR A 44 -13.56 -12.74 5.38
N ILE A 45 -13.90 -12.92 4.10
CA ILE A 45 -15.05 -12.26 3.46
C ILE A 45 -15.96 -13.34 2.88
N THR A 46 -17.26 -13.19 3.13
CA THR A 46 -18.28 -14.06 2.54
C THR A 46 -18.61 -13.61 1.13
N ILE A 47 -18.36 -14.47 0.14
CA ILE A 47 -18.74 -14.25 -1.26
C ILE A 47 -19.50 -15.50 -1.71
N ASN A 48 -20.72 -15.32 -2.23
CA ASN A 48 -21.57 -16.42 -2.69
C ASN A 48 -21.67 -17.59 -1.67
N ASN A 49 -21.92 -17.24 -0.40
CA ASN A 49 -22.05 -18.14 0.75
C ASN A 49 -20.80 -18.98 1.10
N LEU A 50 -19.61 -18.59 0.62
CA LEU A 50 -18.35 -19.21 1.00
C LEU A 50 -17.43 -18.18 1.65
N GLN A 51 -16.70 -18.60 2.68
CA GLN A 51 -15.67 -17.79 3.32
C GLN A 51 -14.39 -17.80 2.48
N HIS A 52 -13.98 -16.62 2.03
CA HIS A 52 -12.72 -16.42 1.31
C HIS A 52 -11.71 -15.72 2.21
N ARG A 53 -10.52 -16.29 2.30
CA ARG A 53 -9.39 -15.62 2.94
C ARG A 53 -8.86 -14.53 2.03
N VAL A 54 -8.72 -13.34 2.60
CA VAL A 54 -8.24 -12.14 1.93
C VAL A 54 -7.14 -11.51 2.77
N VAL A 55 -6.12 -10.95 2.12
CA VAL A 55 -5.17 -10.02 2.73
C VAL A 55 -5.38 -8.66 2.09
N TYR A 56 -5.64 -7.65 2.92
CA TYR A 56 -5.72 -6.27 2.47
C TYR A 56 -4.82 -5.38 3.33
N ILE A 57 -3.93 -4.64 2.67
CA ILE A 57 -3.05 -3.66 3.31
C ILE A 57 -3.33 -2.31 2.68
N SER A 58 -3.93 -1.41 3.45
CA SER A 58 -4.13 -0.03 3.02
C SER A 58 -2.81 0.73 3.12
N HIS A 59 -2.40 1.35 2.02
CA HIS A 59 -1.32 2.32 2.03
C HIS A 59 -1.73 3.58 2.80
N MET A 60 -0.76 4.34 3.31
CA MET A 60 -1.01 5.59 4.05
C MET A 60 -1.77 6.64 3.20
N MET A 61 -1.59 6.62 1.88
CA MET A 61 -2.28 7.51 0.94
C MET A 61 -3.67 6.99 0.51
N LYS A 62 -4.10 5.81 0.99
CA LYS A 62 -5.44 5.22 0.77
C LYS A 62 -5.89 5.27 -0.70
N GLY A 63 -7.05 5.87 -1.00
CA GLY A 63 -7.63 5.95 -2.35
C GLY A 63 -6.82 6.78 -3.35
N ASN A 64 -5.79 7.51 -2.92
CA ASN A 64 -4.94 8.30 -3.81
C ASN A 64 -3.85 7.45 -4.49
N VAL A 65 -3.65 6.21 -4.06
CA VAL A 65 -2.79 5.24 -4.74
C VAL A 65 -3.65 4.09 -5.28
N PRO A 66 -3.21 3.40 -6.35
CA PRO A 66 -3.95 2.27 -6.88
C PRO A 66 -4.00 1.11 -5.89
N THR A 67 -4.89 0.16 -6.15
CA THR A 67 -4.93 -1.14 -5.47
C THR A 67 -4.39 -2.22 -6.38
N ILE A 68 -3.35 -2.91 -5.94
CA ILE A 68 -2.80 -4.08 -6.64
C ILE A 68 -3.51 -5.33 -6.13
N LEU A 69 -4.21 -6.03 -7.01
CA LEU A 69 -4.84 -7.32 -6.73
C LEU A 69 -3.95 -8.46 -7.23
N PHE A 70 -3.39 -9.24 -6.30
CA PHE A 70 -2.64 -10.45 -6.60
C PHE A 70 -3.56 -11.67 -6.73
N ILE A 71 -3.48 -12.38 -7.85
CA ILE A 71 -4.32 -13.51 -8.21
C ILE A 71 -3.44 -14.75 -8.44
N HIS A 72 -3.53 -15.72 -7.53
CA HIS A 72 -2.67 -16.90 -7.53
C HIS A 72 -3.04 -17.91 -8.65
N GLY A 73 -2.11 -18.81 -8.94
CA GLY A 73 -2.29 -19.89 -9.91
C GLY A 73 -3.02 -21.12 -9.34
N LEU A 74 -3.09 -22.19 -10.14
CA LEU A 74 -3.67 -23.47 -9.75
C LEU A 74 -2.91 -24.07 -8.56
N GLY A 75 -3.61 -24.35 -7.47
CA GLY A 75 -2.98 -24.86 -6.25
C GLY A 75 -2.12 -23.83 -5.50
N GLY A 76 -2.21 -22.55 -5.88
CA GLY A 76 -1.49 -21.45 -5.23
C GLY A 76 -2.22 -20.92 -3.99
N GLN A 77 -1.58 -19.97 -3.32
CA GLN A 77 -2.06 -19.33 -2.08
C GLN A 77 -1.37 -17.97 -1.84
N ILE A 78 -1.87 -17.18 -0.89
CA ILE A 78 -1.40 -15.80 -0.68
C ILE A 78 0.10 -15.73 -0.30
N SER A 79 0.62 -16.71 0.44
CA SER A 79 2.02 -16.70 0.89
C SER A 79 3.08 -16.78 -0.22
N GLN A 80 2.69 -17.12 -1.46
CA GLN A 80 3.59 -17.00 -2.62
C GLN A 80 3.86 -15.54 -3.01
N TRP A 81 2.96 -14.63 -2.62
CA TRP A 81 3.07 -13.21 -2.92
C TRP A 81 3.80 -12.41 -1.83
N THR A 82 4.21 -13.03 -0.71
CA THR A 82 4.79 -12.34 0.46
C THR A 82 5.82 -11.26 0.08
N SER A 83 6.79 -11.59 -0.77
CA SER A 83 7.84 -10.64 -1.17
C SER A 83 7.28 -9.46 -1.97
N LEU A 84 6.31 -9.69 -2.86
CA LEU A 84 5.65 -8.61 -3.60
C LEU A 84 4.70 -7.80 -2.71
N ILE A 85 3.97 -8.44 -1.80
CA ILE A 85 3.12 -7.77 -0.81
C ILE A 85 3.96 -6.80 0.02
N LYS A 86 5.10 -7.25 0.56
CA LYS A 86 6.04 -6.40 1.32
C LYS A 86 6.60 -5.24 0.50
N HIS A 87 6.87 -5.46 -0.79
CA HIS A 87 7.37 -4.41 -1.68
C HIS A 87 6.28 -3.36 -1.95
N PHE A 88 5.14 -3.80 -2.44
CA PHE A 88 4.08 -2.93 -2.91
C PHE A 88 3.24 -2.29 -1.81
N SER A 89 3.21 -2.84 -0.60
CA SER A 89 2.55 -2.19 0.54
C SER A 89 3.15 -0.82 0.89
N ASN A 90 4.37 -0.53 0.40
CA ASN A 90 5.01 0.78 0.56
C ASN A 90 4.65 1.78 -0.55
N THR A 91 3.95 1.35 -1.61
CA THR A 91 3.68 2.19 -2.79
C THR A 91 2.25 2.09 -3.34
N ALA A 92 1.45 1.14 -2.86
CA ALA A 92 0.07 0.93 -3.30
C ALA A 92 -0.74 0.28 -2.18
N ASN A 93 -2.07 0.33 -2.29
CA ASN A 93 -2.89 -0.61 -1.52
C ASN A 93 -2.65 -2.02 -2.10
N VAL A 94 -2.58 -3.02 -1.23
CA VAL A 94 -2.36 -4.40 -1.63
C VAL A 94 -3.57 -5.23 -1.27
N LEU A 95 -4.06 -6.02 -2.22
CA LEU A 95 -5.17 -6.95 -2.06
C LEU A 95 -4.76 -8.32 -2.62
N ALA A 96 -5.06 -9.39 -1.90
CA ALA A 96 -4.88 -10.75 -2.38
C ALA A 96 -5.99 -11.63 -1.83
N MET A 97 -6.55 -12.52 -2.65
CA MET A 97 -7.60 -13.46 -2.23
C MET A 97 -7.22 -14.88 -2.60
N GLU A 98 -7.53 -15.82 -1.71
CA GLU A 98 -7.47 -17.26 -2.01
C GLU A 98 -8.78 -17.72 -2.64
N GLN A 99 -8.71 -18.36 -3.81
CA GLN A 99 -9.88 -18.91 -4.51
C GLN A 99 -10.50 -20.05 -3.69
N THR A 100 -11.77 -20.40 -3.96
CA THR A 100 -12.47 -21.48 -3.27
C THR A 100 -11.62 -22.76 -3.21
N GLY A 101 -11.54 -23.34 -2.01
CA GLY A 101 -10.75 -24.54 -1.73
C GLY A 101 -9.23 -24.41 -1.87
N HIS A 102 -8.69 -23.21 -2.06
CA HIS A 102 -7.25 -22.95 -2.07
C HIS A 102 -6.81 -22.30 -0.75
N GLY A 103 -5.56 -22.54 -0.36
CA GLY A 103 -5.01 -22.04 0.91
C GLY A 103 -5.92 -22.36 2.09
N LYS A 104 -6.40 -21.32 2.77
CA LYS A 104 -7.33 -21.39 3.90
C LYS A 104 -8.74 -20.88 3.57
N SER A 105 -9.06 -20.63 2.28
CA SER A 105 -10.44 -20.36 1.85
C SER A 105 -11.29 -21.62 1.94
N GLU A 106 -12.57 -21.43 2.25
CA GLU A 106 -13.54 -22.51 2.41
C GLU A 106 -13.64 -23.37 1.13
N PRO A 107 -13.53 -24.70 1.24
CA PRO A 107 -13.77 -25.59 0.12
C PRO A 107 -15.26 -25.84 -0.09
N SER A 108 -15.69 -25.95 -1.34
CA SER A 108 -17.02 -26.46 -1.69
C SER A 108 -16.94 -27.90 -2.22
N SER A 109 -17.98 -28.70 -1.99
CA SER A 109 -18.16 -30.00 -2.63
C SER A 109 -18.68 -29.88 -4.06
N ASP A 110 -19.36 -28.78 -4.38
CA ASP A 110 -19.91 -28.47 -5.69
C ASP A 110 -18.80 -28.08 -6.68
N TYR A 111 -18.77 -28.75 -7.83
CA TYR A 111 -17.83 -28.49 -8.92
C TYR A 111 -18.05 -27.12 -9.58
N SER A 112 -19.29 -26.60 -9.57
CA SER A 112 -19.59 -25.29 -10.16
C SER A 112 -18.81 -24.17 -9.49
N CYS A 113 -18.53 -24.32 -8.18
CA CYS A 113 -17.75 -23.40 -7.37
C CYS A 113 -16.27 -23.26 -7.81
N TYR A 114 -15.77 -24.15 -8.65
CA TYR A 114 -14.36 -24.18 -9.10
C TYR A 114 -14.21 -23.89 -10.61
N SER A 115 -15.27 -23.44 -11.26
CA SER A 115 -15.19 -22.98 -12.65
C SER A 115 -14.43 -21.66 -12.74
N THR A 116 -13.75 -21.43 -13.87
CA THR A 116 -13.09 -20.13 -14.13
C THR A 116 -14.06 -18.97 -14.02
N ASP A 117 -15.27 -19.11 -14.58
CA ASP A 117 -16.26 -18.04 -14.58
C ASP A 117 -16.76 -17.73 -13.16
N ARG A 118 -16.87 -18.75 -12.31
CA ARG A 118 -17.16 -18.56 -10.88
C ARG A 118 -16.04 -17.79 -10.19
N PHE A 119 -14.79 -18.19 -10.34
CA PHE A 119 -13.65 -17.47 -9.73
C PHE A 119 -13.58 -16.01 -10.20
N VAL A 120 -13.83 -15.75 -11.48
CA VAL A 120 -13.90 -14.38 -12.02
C VAL A 120 -15.07 -13.61 -11.40
N SER A 121 -16.22 -14.26 -11.20
CA SER A 121 -17.36 -13.64 -10.52
C SER A 121 -17.09 -13.32 -9.06
N ASP A 122 -16.46 -14.24 -8.33
CA ASP A 122 -16.08 -14.04 -6.93
C ASP A 122 -15.04 -12.90 -6.82
N LEU A 123 -14.05 -12.84 -7.72
CA LEU A 123 -13.09 -11.74 -7.79
C LEU A 123 -13.77 -10.40 -8.13
N ASN A 124 -14.74 -10.38 -9.05
CA ASN A 124 -15.48 -9.15 -9.36
C ASN A 124 -16.29 -8.67 -8.14
N GLN A 125 -16.89 -9.60 -7.39
CA GLN A 125 -17.58 -9.29 -6.14
C GLN A 125 -16.60 -8.81 -5.05
N LEU A 126 -15.39 -9.38 -4.98
CA LEU A 126 -14.33 -8.91 -4.08
C LEU A 126 -14.03 -7.41 -4.30
N LEU A 127 -13.96 -6.96 -5.56
CA LEU A 127 -13.67 -5.55 -5.88
C LEU A 127 -14.69 -4.57 -5.28
N THR A 128 -15.94 -5.00 -5.01
CA THR A 128 -16.97 -4.11 -4.45
C THR A 128 -16.78 -3.82 -2.97
N PHE A 129 -16.04 -4.67 -2.25
CA PHE A 129 -15.72 -4.46 -0.83
C PHE A 129 -14.62 -3.41 -0.60
N TYR A 130 -13.86 -3.05 -1.65
CA TYR A 130 -12.70 -2.18 -1.52
C TYR A 130 -12.87 -0.91 -2.37
N PRO A 131 -13.02 0.28 -1.76
CA PRO A 131 -13.24 1.52 -2.49
C PRO A 131 -11.95 1.99 -3.17
N ASN A 132 -11.78 1.65 -4.44
CA ASN A 132 -10.74 2.19 -5.33
C ASN A 132 -11.22 2.12 -6.79
N ASP A 133 -10.87 3.11 -7.61
CA ASP A 133 -11.22 3.15 -9.03
C ASP A 133 -10.01 2.88 -9.95
N ASN A 134 -8.87 2.51 -9.35
CA ASN A 134 -7.59 2.25 -10.02
C ASN A 134 -7.01 0.89 -9.59
N PHE A 135 -7.57 -0.20 -10.11
CA PHE A 135 -7.07 -1.55 -9.88
C PHE A 135 -5.98 -1.94 -10.90
N VAL A 136 -4.91 -2.54 -10.38
CA VAL A 136 -3.85 -3.20 -11.13
C VAL A 136 -3.95 -4.68 -10.84
N LEU A 137 -4.26 -5.50 -11.84
CA LEU A 137 -4.40 -6.94 -11.65
C LEU A 137 -3.07 -7.64 -11.93
N VAL A 138 -2.58 -8.42 -10.97
CA VAL A 138 -1.33 -9.20 -11.11
C VAL A 138 -1.68 -10.68 -11.01
N GLY A 139 -1.65 -11.37 -12.15
CA GLY A 139 -1.88 -12.80 -12.23
C GLY A 139 -0.57 -13.58 -12.34
N HIS A 140 -0.49 -14.72 -11.64
CA HIS A 140 0.55 -15.73 -11.86
C HIS A 140 -0.03 -17.02 -12.41
N SER A 141 0.57 -17.57 -13.47
CA SER A 141 0.16 -18.86 -14.04
C SER A 141 -1.33 -18.86 -14.42
N TYR A 142 -2.15 -19.75 -13.84
CA TYR A 142 -3.60 -19.74 -14.02
C TYR A 142 -4.28 -18.44 -13.56
N GLY A 143 -3.72 -17.73 -12.59
CA GLY A 143 -4.18 -16.40 -12.19
C GLY A 143 -4.09 -15.36 -13.32
N CYS A 144 -3.24 -15.57 -14.33
CA CYS A 144 -3.23 -14.75 -15.55
C CYS A 144 -4.53 -14.88 -16.35
N CYS A 145 -5.09 -16.08 -16.42
CA CYS A 145 -6.39 -16.33 -17.04
C CYS A 145 -7.48 -15.55 -16.30
N LEU A 146 -7.51 -15.68 -14.97
CA LEU A 146 -8.49 -15.00 -14.12
C LEU A 146 -8.37 -13.47 -14.24
N ALA A 147 -7.15 -12.92 -14.22
CA ALA A 147 -6.90 -11.50 -14.41
C ALA A 147 -7.39 -10.99 -15.77
N THR A 148 -7.12 -11.75 -16.83
CA THR A 148 -7.55 -11.40 -18.20
C THR A 148 -9.08 -11.36 -18.29
N LEU A 149 -9.75 -12.41 -17.81
CA LEU A 149 -11.20 -12.51 -17.89
C LEU A 149 -11.91 -11.53 -16.96
N LEU A 150 -11.31 -11.21 -15.80
CA LEU A 150 -11.82 -10.18 -14.90
C LEU A 150 -11.74 -8.79 -15.54
N ALA A 151 -10.66 -8.48 -16.27
CA ALA A 151 -10.54 -7.22 -17.00
C ALA A 151 -11.57 -7.07 -18.13
N LEU A 152 -11.92 -8.17 -18.80
CA LEU A 152 -12.92 -8.18 -19.86
C LEU A 152 -14.36 -8.19 -19.33
N LYS A 153 -14.57 -8.72 -18.12
CA LYS A 153 -15.89 -8.78 -17.50
C LYS A 153 -16.45 -7.37 -17.34
N GLU A 154 -17.54 -7.11 -18.05
CA GLU A 154 -18.28 -5.84 -18.06
C GLU A 154 -17.44 -4.62 -18.50
N ASN A 155 -16.26 -4.82 -19.09
CA ASN A 155 -15.28 -3.76 -19.38
C ASN A 155 -15.08 -2.81 -18.18
N ASN A 156 -14.91 -3.38 -16.99
CA ASN A 156 -14.90 -2.64 -15.73
C ASN A 156 -13.88 -1.48 -15.75
N PRO A 157 -14.31 -0.21 -15.77
CA PRO A 157 -13.43 0.95 -15.96
C PRO A 157 -12.49 1.19 -14.78
N LYS A 158 -12.70 0.49 -13.66
CA LYS A 158 -11.82 0.55 -12.50
C LYS A 158 -10.52 -0.22 -12.71
N ILE A 159 -10.48 -1.17 -13.65
CA ILE A 159 -9.28 -1.95 -13.94
C ILE A 159 -8.43 -1.19 -14.96
N LYS A 160 -7.24 -0.76 -14.55
CA LYS A 160 -6.37 0.06 -15.40
C LYS A 160 -5.38 -0.75 -16.22
N THR A 161 -5.01 -1.94 -15.74
CA THR A 161 -4.05 -2.80 -16.43
C THR A 161 -4.05 -4.22 -15.87
N ILE A 162 -3.56 -5.17 -16.67
CA ILE A 162 -3.26 -6.54 -16.27
C ILE A 162 -1.76 -6.85 -16.44
N ILE A 163 -1.19 -7.52 -15.46
CA ILE A 163 0.18 -8.03 -15.46
C ILE A 163 0.09 -9.54 -15.41
N LEU A 164 0.67 -10.21 -16.41
CA LEU A 164 0.59 -11.65 -16.58
C LEU A 164 1.99 -12.26 -16.41
N ILE A 165 2.19 -12.98 -15.30
CA ILE A 165 3.46 -13.60 -14.93
C ILE A 165 3.40 -15.11 -15.17
N SER A 166 4.28 -15.62 -16.02
CA SER A 166 4.27 -17.01 -16.50
C SER A 166 2.90 -17.44 -17.06
N PRO A 167 2.31 -16.68 -18.01
CA PRO A 167 0.97 -16.96 -18.51
C PRO A 167 0.91 -18.25 -19.32
N VAL A 168 -0.22 -18.94 -19.23
CA VAL A 168 -0.52 -20.12 -20.05
C VAL A 168 -1.45 -19.70 -21.19
N PHE A 169 -1.01 -19.96 -22.42
CA PHE A 169 -1.80 -19.64 -23.61
C PHE A 169 -2.59 -20.86 -24.08
N GLY A 170 -3.84 -20.95 -23.62
CA GLY A 170 -4.77 -21.99 -24.02
C GLY A 170 -4.33 -23.41 -23.65
N ILE A 171 -5.20 -24.36 -23.95
CA ILE A 171 -4.87 -25.79 -24.01
C ILE A 171 -5.44 -26.37 -25.30
N PRO A 172 -4.72 -27.27 -25.99
CA PRO A 172 -5.21 -27.93 -27.20
C PRO A 172 -6.60 -28.54 -26.98
N LYS A 173 -7.47 -28.50 -28.01
CA LYS A 173 -8.86 -28.96 -27.91
C LYS A 173 -8.99 -30.36 -27.30
N TYR A 174 -8.14 -31.32 -27.70
CA TYR A 174 -8.17 -32.67 -27.14
C TYR A 174 -7.91 -32.72 -25.63
N GLN A 175 -7.05 -31.84 -25.10
CA GLN A 175 -6.78 -31.72 -23.67
C GLN A 175 -7.98 -31.14 -22.90
N GLN A 176 -8.80 -30.30 -23.56
CA GLN A 176 -10.05 -29.80 -22.97
C GLN A 176 -11.09 -30.90 -22.77
N TYR A 177 -11.12 -31.92 -23.63
CA TYR A 177 -11.98 -33.08 -23.44
C TYR A 177 -11.42 -33.99 -22.35
N LEU A 178 -10.11 -34.28 -22.40
CA LEU A 178 -9.45 -35.19 -21.46
C LEU A 178 -9.43 -34.66 -20.02
N LYS A 179 -9.37 -33.34 -19.77
CA LYS A 179 -9.48 -32.80 -18.40
C LYS A 179 -10.81 -33.17 -17.74
N LYS A 180 -11.90 -33.35 -18.50
CA LYS A 180 -13.20 -33.76 -17.94
C LYS A 180 -13.15 -35.15 -17.34
N LEU A 181 -12.26 -36.02 -17.85
CA LEU A 181 -12.04 -37.35 -17.29
C LEU A 181 -11.46 -37.30 -15.87
N ILE A 182 -10.81 -36.20 -15.46
CA ILE A 182 -10.28 -36.11 -14.09
C ILE A 182 -11.37 -36.28 -13.03
N ARG A 183 -12.62 -35.88 -13.34
CA ARG A 183 -13.77 -36.04 -12.44
C ARG A 183 -14.04 -37.50 -12.09
N ILE A 184 -13.85 -38.42 -13.04
CA ILE A 184 -14.12 -39.86 -12.86
C ILE A 184 -12.92 -40.62 -12.29
N VAL A 185 -11.71 -40.02 -12.27
CA VAL A 185 -10.53 -40.66 -11.68
C VAL A 185 -10.71 -40.77 -10.15
N PRO A 186 -10.61 -41.96 -9.53
CA PRO A 186 -10.69 -42.11 -8.07
C PRO A 186 -9.60 -41.32 -7.33
N ASP A 187 -9.95 -40.75 -6.17
CA ASP A 187 -9.04 -39.90 -5.40
C ASP A 187 -7.78 -40.67 -4.92
N GLU A 188 -7.89 -41.98 -4.68
CA GLU A 188 -6.74 -42.84 -4.32
C GLU A 188 -5.67 -42.91 -5.42
N ILE A 189 -6.08 -42.89 -6.70
CA ILE A 189 -5.14 -42.86 -7.83
C ILE A 189 -4.40 -41.51 -7.84
N ILE A 190 -5.12 -40.41 -7.63
CA ILE A 190 -4.53 -39.07 -7.56
C ILE A 190 -3.60 -38.97 -6.34
N LYS A 191 -3.96 -39.59 -5.22
CA LYS A 191 -3.14 -39.65 -4.01
C LYS A 191 -1.81 -40.37 -4.24
N ILE A 192 -1.85 -41.57 -4.81
CA ILE A 192 -0.64 -42.36 -5.13
C ILE A 192 0.27 -41.60 -6.10
N THR A 193 -0.30 -41.03 -7.16
CA THR A 193 0.47 -40.30 -8.17
C THR A 193 1.09 -39.03 -7.61
N ARG A 194 0.37 -38.27 -6.78
CA ARG A 194 0.94 -37.11 -6.06
C ARG A 194 1.99 -37.50 -5.04
N LYS A 195 1.85 -38.65 -4.36
CA LYS A 195 2.89 -39.14 -3.44
C LYS A 195 4.19 -39.43 -4.21
N LYS A 196 4.09 -40.19 -5.31
CA LYS A 196 5.23 -40.45 -6.21
C LYS A 196 5.84 -39.17 -6.78
N ASP A 197 5.02 -38.19 -7.16
CA ASP A 197 5.49 -36.91 -7.71
C ASP A 197 6.32 -36.08 -6.71
N LYS A 198 6.13 -36.34 -5.40
CA LYS A 198 6.84 -35.69 -4.29
C LYS A 198 8.04 -36.51 -3.77
N GLU A 199 8.29 -37.72 -4.29
CA GLU A 199 9.48 -38.50 -3.95
C GLU A 199 10.75 -37.72 -4.30
N GLY A 200 11.71 -37.67 -3.36
CA GLY A 200 12.90 -36.81 -3.46
C GLY A 200 12.75 -35.44 -2.78
N GLY A 201 11.62 -35.17 -2.11
CA GLY A 201 11.43 -34.00 -1.25
C GLY A 201 11.64 -32.69 -2.00
N ILE A 202 12.56 -31.85 -1.52
CA ILE A 202 12.89 -30.56 -2.14
C ILE A 202 13.50 -30.71 -3.54
N HIS A 203 13.97 -31.88 -3.95
CA HIS A 203 14.46 -32.17 -5.31
C HIS A 203 13.49 -33.06 -6.11
N SER A 204 12.25 -33.23 -5.63
CA SER A 204 11.25 -34.06 -6.30
C SER A 204 10.83 -33.50 -7.67
N PRO A 205 10.29 -34.36 -8.56
CA PRO A 205 9.69 -33.91 -9.82
C PRO A 205 8.64 -32.82 -9.64
N SER A 206 7.88 -32.85 -8.53
CA SER A 206 6.87 -31.83 -8.21
C SER A 206 7.48 -30.46 -7.96
N VAL A 207 8.70 -30.36 -7.43
CA VAL A 207 9.40 -29.08 -7.17
C VAL A 207 10.22 -28.64 -8.38
N ASN A 208 10.98 -29.57 -8.99
CA ASN A 208 11.87 -29.29 -10.13
C ASN A 208 11.16 -28.69 -11.35
N ARG A 209 9.88 -28.99 -11.55
CA ARG A 209 9.11 -28.41 -12.67
C ARG A 209 8.80 -26.92 -12.48
N PHE A 210 8.77 -26.45 -11.23
CA PHE A 210 8.32 -25.11 -10.89
C PHE A 210 9.47 -24.16 -10.58
N ILE A 211 10.54 -24.68 -9.97
CA ILE A 211 11.66 -23.90 -9.44
C ILE A 211 12.92 -24.23 -10.24
N HIS A 212 13.64 -23.20 -10.67
CA HIS A 212 14.92 -23.32 -11.36
C HIS A 212 15.95 -24.11 -10.53
N PRO A 213 16.84 -24.91 -11.16
CA PRO A 213 17.84 -25.70 -10.43
C PRO A 213 18.79 -24.88 -9.53
N THR A 214 18.97 -23.59 -9.80
CA THR A 214 19.87 -22.72 -9.01
C THR A 214 19.18 -22.03 -7.83
N ALA A 215 17.90 -22.29 -7.57
CA ALA A 215 17.21 -21.70 -6.42
C ALA A 215 17.69 -22.32 -5.09
N SER A 216 17.63 -21.54 -4.01
CA SER A 216 18.03 -21.99 -2.67
C SER A 216 17.09 -23.07 -2.12
N ASP A 217 17.63 -23.93 -1.25
CA ASP A 217 16.84 -25.00 -0.61
C ASP A 217 15.63 -24.47 0.18
N ASP A 218 15.71 -23.27 0.77
CA ASP A 218 14.56 -22.60 1.41
C ASP A 218 13.40 -22.36 0.43
N LEU A 219 13.69 -21.83 -0.77
CA LEU A 219 12.66 -21.62 -1.80
C LEU A 219 12.07 -22.96 -2.27
N ARG A 220 12.93 -23.98 -2.41
CA ARG A 220 12.52 -25.32 -2.81
C ARG A 220 11.65 -25.98 -1.75
N TYR A 221 11.98 -25.78 -0.47
CA TYR A 221 11.19 -26.24 0.66
C TYR A 221 9.83 -25.56 0.72
N LYS A 222 9.77 -24.23 0.56
CA LYS A 222 8.50 -23.50 0.45
C LYS A 222 7.63 -24.03 -0.69
N GLN A 223 8.22 -24.31 -1.86
CA GLN A 223 7.50 -24.93 -2.97
C GLN A 223 6.96 -26.32 -2.63
N LEU A 224 7.72 -27.15 -1.93
CA LEU A 224 7.27 -28.46 -1.46
C LEU A 224 6.08 -28.33 -0.49
N CYS A 225 6.13 -27.37 0.43
CA CYS A 225 5.03 -27.06 1.35
C CYS A 225 3.75 -26.68 0.60
N TRP A 226 3.82 -25.74 -0.35
CA TRP A 226 2.67 -25.34 -1.18
C TRP A 226 2.10 -26.50 -1.99
N ASN A 227 2.96 -27.30 -2.62
CA ASN A 227 2.54 -28.51 -3.35
C ASN A 227 1.80 -29.51 -2.44
N SER A 228 2.19 -29.58 -1.18
CA SER A 228 1.65 -30.53 -0.20
C SER A 228 0.36 -30.03 0.46
N GLN A 229 0.17 -28.72 0.57
CA GLN A 229 -1.03 -28.07 1.12
C GLN A 229 -2.20 -28.07 0.14
N SER A 230 -1.93 -28.12 -1.17
CA SER A 230 -2.98 -28.25 -2.19
C SER A 230 -3.72 -29.59 -2.06
N THR A 231 -5.00 -29.55 -1.68
CA THR A 231 -5.82 -30.76 -1.51
C THR A 231 -6.14 -31.41 -2.85
N ILE A 232 -6.28 -32.75 -2.84
CA ILE A 232 -6.70 -33.53 -4.02
C ILE A 232 -8.05 -33.02 -4.54
N SER A 233 -8.99 -32.78 -3.63
CA SER A 233 -10.36 -32.44 -3.98
C SER A 233 -10.45 -31.06 -4.67
N SER A 234 -9.76 -30.04 -4.12
CA SER A 234 -9.71 -28.71 -4.72
C SER A 234 -8.95 -28.71 -6.04
N PHE A 235 -7.82 -29.41 -6.11
CA PHE A 235 -7.03 -29.55 -7.33
C PHE A 235 -7.86 -30.18 -8.46
N LYS A 236 -8.54 -31.30 -8.16
CA LYS A 236 -9.37 -32.04 -9.11
C LYS A 236 -10.54 -31.20 -9.63
N ARG A 237 -11.29 -30.54 -8.73
CA ARG A 237 -12.43 -29.69 -9.10
C ARG A 237 -12.00 -28.46 -9.92
N THR A 238 -10.90 -27.83 -9.55
CA THR A 238 -10.34 -26.70 -10.30
C THR A 238 -9.87 -27.12 -11.68
N LEU A 239 -9.16 -28.25 -11.79
CA LEU A 239 -8.70 -28.78 -13.08
C LEU A 239 -9.88 -29.14 -14.00
N TYR A 240 -10.98 -29.62 -13.43
CA TYR A 240 -12.21 -29.89 -14.17
C TYR A 240 -12.87 -28.60 -14.69
N GLY A 241 -12.98 -27.58 -13.83
CA GLY A 241 -13.68 -26.32 -14.12
C GLY A 241 -12.86 -25.26 -14.85
N MET A 242 -11.53 -25.40 -14.91
CA MET A 242 -10.66 -24.39 -15.51
C MET A 242 -10.81 -24.29 -17.03
N ARG A 243 -10.84 -23.08 -17.57
CA ARG A 243 -10.63 -22.74 -18.99
C ARG A 243 -9.55 -21.66 -19.09
N PHE A 244 -9.18 -21.32 -20.32
CA PHE A 244 -8.25 -20.24 -20.63
C PHE A 244 -8.91 -19.25 -21.57
N PRO A 245 -8.40 -18.01 -21.66
CA PRO A 245 -8.98 -17.03 -22.56
C PRO A 245 -8.88 -17.51 -24.02
N THR A 246 -9.92 -17.25 -24.79
CA THR A 246 -9.96 -17.51 -26.23
C THR A 246 -9.11 -16.48 -26.98
N LEU A 247 -8.86 -16.73 -28.28
CA LEU A 247 -8.21 -15.74 -29.13
C LEU A 247 -9.02 -14.44 -29.20
N GLU A 248 -10.34 -14.57 -29.27
CA GLU A 248 -11.27 -13.44 -29.29
C GLU A 248 -11.19 -12.64 -27.98
N GLU A 249 -11.22 -13.31 -26.83
CA GLU A 249 -11.07 -12.65 -25.51
C GLU A 249 -9.73 -11.89 -25.42
N TYR A 250 -8.62 -12.49 -25.86
CA TYR A 250 -7.34 -11.76 -25.91
C TYR A 250 -7.36 -10.58 -26.90
N ASN A 251 -8.01 -10.74 -28.05
CA ASN A 251 -8.13 -9.69 -29.06
C ASN A 251 -9.07 -8.54 -28.63
N SER A 252 -9.97 -8.78 -27.67
CA SER A 252 -10.87 -7.77 -27.09
C SER A 252 -10.23 -6.93 -25.98
N ILE A 253 -8.97 -7.18 -25.59
CA ILE A 253 -8.31 -6.40 -24.53
C ILE A 253 -8.05 -4.97 -25.02
N THR A 254 -8.55 -4.00 -24.24
CA THR A 254 -8.42 -2.56 -24.52
C THR A 254 -7.50 -1.82 -23.55
N ILE A 255 -7.05 -2.48 -22.48
CA ILE A 255 -6.18 -1.91 -21.45
C ILE A 255 -4.72 -2.35 -21.65
N PRO A 256 -3.73 -1.60 -21.11
CA PRO A 256 -2.34 -2.01 -21.15
C PRO A 256 -2.10 -3.39 -20.52
N VAL A 257 -1.17 -4.15 -21.09
CA VAL A 257 -0.77 -5.50 -20.63
C VAL A 257 0.76 -5.59 -20.49
N LEU A 258 1.20 -6.13 -19.35
CA LEU A 258 2.59 -6.51 -19.11
C LEU A 258 2.73 -8.03 -19.13
N LEU A 259 3.73 -8.55 -19.85
CA LEU A 259 4.05 -9.97 -19.90
C LEU A 259 5.43 -10.22 -19.26
N ILE A 260 5.49 -11.13 -18.29
CA ILE A 260 6.73 -11.53 -17.61
C ILE A 260 6.83 -13.05 -17.64
N GLY A 261 8.02 -13.60 -17.92
CA GLY A 261 8.24 -15.06 -17.89
C GLY A 261 9.66 -15.44 -17.49
N GLY A 262 9.80 -16.58 -16.84
CA GLY A 262 11.10 -17.21 -16.60
C GLY A 262 11.62 -17.88 -17.87
N LYS A 263 12.89 -17.62 -18.23
CA LYS A 263 13.51 -18.20 -19.43
C LYS A 263 13.45 -19.73 -19.43
N ASP A 264 13.53 -20.33 -18.24
CA ASP A 264 13.65 -21.76 -18.02
C ASP A 264 12.34 -22.38 -17.50
N ASP A 265 11.20 -21.69 -17.72
CA ASP A 265 9.87 -22.14 -17.32
C ASP A 265 9.42 -23.38 -18.11
N GLN A 266 9.40 -24.53 -17.44
CA GLN A 266 8.98 -25.83 -18.00
C GLN A 266 7.46 -26.05 -17.96
N VAL A 267 6.71 -25.17 -17.29
CA VAL A 267 5.25 -25.30 -17.09
C VAL A 267 4.48 -24.40 -18.03
N ALA A 268 4.94 -23.15 -18.19
CA ALA A 268 4.41 -22.14 -19.08
C ALA A 268 5.57 -21.57 -19.94
N PRO A 269 6.00 -22.30 -20.99
CA PRO A 269 7.16 -21.91 -21.78
C PRO A 269 6.96 -20.55 -22.45
N ILE A 270 8.07 -19.85 -22.73
CA ILE A 270 8.07 -18.50 -23.32
C ILE A 270 7.26 -18.38 -24.61
N SER A 271 7.09 -19.48 -25.37
CA SER A 271 6.20 -19.52 -26.52
C SER A 271 4.77 -19.07 -26.22
N ASN A 272 4.29 -19.23 -24.97
CA ASN A 272 2.98 -18.73 -24.56
C ASN A 272 2.93 -17.20 -24.57
N ILE A 273 3.98 -16.54 -24.06
CA ILE A 273 4.13 -15.08 -24.10
C ILE A 273 4.15 -14.61 -25.56
N THR A 274 4.91 -15.28 -26.43
CA THR A 274 4.96 -14.95 -27.86
C THR A 274 3.57 -15.02 -28.50
N LYS A 275 2.79 -16.07 -28.21
CA LYS A 275 1.43 -16.24 -28.73
C LYS A 275 0.47 -15.18 -28.19
N ILE A 276 0.51 -14.87 -26.90
CA ILE A 276 -0.31 -13.80 -26.31
C ILE A 276 0.02 -12.45 -26.96
N LYS A 277 1.32 -12.13 -27.12
CA LYS A 277 1.79 -10.90 -27.76
C LYS A 277 1.28 -10.75 -29.19
N GLN A 278 1.10 -11.86 -29.92
CA GLN A 278 0.61 -11.86 -31.30
C GLN A 278 -0.91 -11.61 -31.42
N VAL A 279 -1.69 -11.91 -30.36
CA VAL A 279 -3.15 -11.86 -30.41
C VAL A 279 -3.71 -10.55 -29.84
N ILE A 280 -2.97 -9.89 -28.94
CA ILE A 280 -3.40 -8.60 -28.39
C ILE A 280 -3.33 -7.52 -29.50
N PRO A 281 -4.40 -6.74 -29.71
CA PRO A 281 -4.66 -6.03 -30.96
C PRO A 281 -3.71 -4.85 -31.25
N SER A 282 -3.09 -4.27 -30.22
CA SER A 282 -2.28 -3.06 -30.38
C SER A 282 -0.95 -3.14 -29.66
N LYS A 283 0.12 -2.82 -30.38
CA LYS A 283 1.47 -2.62 -29.83
C LYS A 283 1.53 -1.49 -28.80
N GLN A 284 0.56 -0.56 -28.80
CA GLN A 284 0.50 0.48 -27.79
C GLN A 284 0.00 -0.04 -26.44
N LEU A 285 -0.79 -1.12 -26.41
CA LEU A 285 -1.25 -1.75 -25.18
C LEU A 285 -0.17 -2.66 -24.57
N LEU A 286 0.73 -3.19 -25.40
CA LEU A 286 1.81 -4.06 -24.98
C LEU A 286 3.09 -3.29 -24.64
N SER A 287 3.78 -3.77 -23.62
CA SER A 287 5.23 -3.56 -23.46
C SER A 287 5.99 -4.75 -24.04
N ASP A 288 7.29 -4.57 -24.29
CA ASP A 288 8.11 -5.74 -24.61
C ASP A 288 8.15 -6.69 -23.41
N PRO A 289 7.96 -8.01 -23.63
CA PRO A 289 7.94 -8.96 -22.53
C PRO A 289 9.28 -9.00 -21.78
N TYR A 290 9.21 -9.09 -20.46
CA TYR A 290 10.40 -9.32 -19.64
C TYR A 290 10.65 -10.81 -19.48
N ILE A 291 11.73 -11.30 -20.07
CA ILE A 291 12.17 -12.69 -19.95
C ILE A 291 13.34 -12.76 -18.95
N ILE A 292 13.12 -13.37 -17.80
CA ILE A 292 14.08 -13.39 -16.70
C ILE A 292 14.99 -14.62 -16.81
N PRO A 293 16.32 -14.45 -16.95
CA PRO A 293 17.26 -15.57 -17.03
C PRO A 293 17.37 -16.30 -15.68
N ASN A 294 17.67 -17.60 -15.71
CA ASN A 294 17.85 -18.44 -14.53
C ASN A 294 16.62 -18.40 -13.61
N SER A 295 15.43 -18.52 -14.20
CA SER A 295 14.14 -18.40 -13.52
C SER A 295 13.15 -19.38 -14.14
N GLY A 296 12.48 -20.15 -13.30
CA GLY A 296 11.49 -21.14 -13.68
C GLY A 296 10.06 -20.58 -13.65
N HIS A 297 9.09 -21.46 -13.41
CA HIS A 297 7.68 -21.09 -13.36
C HIS A 297 7.36 -20.16 -12.19
N GLN A 298 8.07 -20.31 -11.08
CA GLN A 298 7.84 -19.57 -9.85
C GLN A 298 8.67 -18.28 -9.80
N THR A 299 8.70 -17.58 -10.92
CA THR A 299 9.44 -16.33 -11.11
C THR A 299 9.11 -15.29 -10.01
N ILE A 300 7.88 -15.30 -9.48
CA ILE A 300 7.42 -14.41 -8.40
C ILE A 300 8.14 -14.61 -7.05
N ILE A 301 8.72 -15.77 -6.79
CA ILE A 301 9.49 -16.07 -5.57
C ILE A 301 10.99 -16.27 -5.85
N GLU A 302 11.36 -16.65 -7.07
CA GLU A 302 12.76 -16.83 -7.47
C GLU A 302 13.45 -15.49 -7.72
N LYS A 303 12.72 -14.53 -8.30
CA LYS A 303 13.24 -13.21 -8.72
C LYS A 303 12.28 -12.07 -8.33
N PRO A 304 11.77 -12.01 -7.09
CA PRO A 304 10.71 -11.08 -6.69
C PRO A 304 11.10 -9.61 -6.91
N GLN A 305 12.38 -9.25 -6.73
CA GLN A 305 12.85 -7.88 -6.90
C GLN A 305 12.78 -7.43 -8.37
N LEU A 306 13.13 -8.31 -9.31
CA LEU A 306 13.04 -8.01 -10.75
C LEU A 306 11.57 -7.90 -11.18
N VAL A 307 10.73 -8.85 -10.72
CA VAL A 307 9.29 -8.81 -10.97
C VAL A 307 8.68 -7.50 -10.46
N ALA A 308 8.99 -7.12 -9.22
CA ALA A 308 8.51 -5.88 -8.62
C ALA A 308 8.96 -4.65 -9.42
N ALA A 309 10.24 -4.60 -9.83
CA ALA A 309 10.78 -3.50 -10.63
C ALA A 309 10.08 -3.35 -11.98
N PHE A 310 9.86 -4.46 -12.71
CA PHE A 310 9.18 -4.43 -14.01
C PHE A 310 7.72 -4.00 -13.90
N ILE A 311 7.02 -4.49 -12.88
CA ILE A 311 5.65 -4.07 -12.59
C ILE A 311 5.61 -2.56 -12.31
N GLN A 312 6.48 -2.09 -11.41
CA GLN A 312 6.50 -0.69 -11.00
C GLN A 312 6.84 0.23 -12.17
N GLU A 313 7.87 -0.10 -12.96
CA GLU A 313 8.23 0.65 -14.15
C GLU A 313 7.09 0.73 -15.16
N PHE A 314 6.46 -0.40 -15.46
CA PHE A 314 5.35 -0.46 -16.42
C PHE A 314 4.13 0.33 -15.93
N VAL A 315 3.72 0.14 -14.69
CA VAL A 315 2.56 0.83 -14.11
C VAL A 315 2.78 2.35 -14.08
N ILE A 316 3.97 2.82 -13.73
CA ILE A 316 4.29 4.25 -13.70
C ILE A 316 4.41 4.83 -15.11
N LYS A 317 5.24 4.24 -15.98
CA LYS A 317 5.59 4.86 -17.27
C LYS A 317 4.55 4.61 -18.36
N LYS A 318 3.92 3.43 -18.36
CA LYS A 318 3.03 3.02 -19.46
C LYS A 318 1.56 3.22 -19.12
N VAL A 319 1.15 2.94 -17.89
CA VAL A 319 -0.24 3.10 -17.43
C VAL A 319 -0.50 4.51 -16.89
N GLY A 320 0.55 5.20 -16.41
CA GLY A 320 0.45 6.57 -15.92
C GLY A 320 0.02 6.68 -14.45
N LEU A 321 0.07 5.59 -13.68
CA LEU A 321 -0.23 5.60 -12.25
C LEU A 321 0.99 6.10 -11.46
N THR A 322 1.39 7.35 -11.70
CA THR A 322 2.59 7.98 -11.13
C THR A 322 2.56 8.07 -9.60
N ASP A 323 1.38 7.97 -9.00
CA ASP A 323 1.20 7.89 -7.55
C ASP A 323 1.89 6.69 -6.92
N MET A 324 2.27 5.65 -7.68
CA MET A 324 3.10 4.54 -7.18
C MET A 324 4.60 4.83 -7.15
N ASP A 325 5.07 5.94 -7.73
CA ASP A 325 6.49 6.29 -7.69
C ASP A 325 6.87 6.74 -6.28
N ALA A 326 7.78 6.02 -5.63
CA ALA A 326 8.25 6.36 -4.29
C ALA A 326 8.78 7.80 -4.20
N LYS A 327 9.39 8.36 -5.26
CA LYS A 327 9.82 9.77 -5.28
C LYS A 327 8.63 10.72 -5.27
N VAL A 328 7.60 10.44 -6.07
CA VAL A 328 6.36 11.22 -6.10
C VAL A 328 5.66 11.13 -4.76
N GLN A 329 5.58 9.93 -4.18
CA GLN A 329 5.02 9.73 -2.86
C GLN A 329 5.82 10.46 -1.80
N ILE A 330 7.15 10.35 -1.76
CA ILE A 330 7.99 11.11 -0.82
C ILE A 330 7.74 12.61 -0.94
N LEU A 331 7.51 13.15 -2.15
CA LEU A 331 7.17 14.57 -2.31
C LEU A 331 5.74 14.90 -1.84
N LYS A 332 4.76 14.07 -2.18
CA LYS A 332 3.34 14.24 -1.77
C LYS A 332 3.16 14.04 -0.27
N THR A 333 3.85 13.06 0.29
CA THR A 333 3.90 12.80 1.72
C THR A 333 4.87 13.73 2.43
N ALA A 334 5.89 14.32 1.80
CA ALA A 334 6.64 15.41 2.44
C ALA A 334 5.76 16.62 2.73
N ASP A 335 4.70 16.85 1.96
CA ASP A 335 3.68 17.84 2.28
C ASP A 335 2.65 17.33 3.30
N MET A 336 2.30 16.03 3.32
CA MET A 336 1.43 15.43 4.35
C MET A 336 2.15 15.15 5.70
N ASP A 337 3.47 15.06 5.68
CA ASP A 337 4.35 14.49 6.70
C ASP A 337 5.65 15.31 6.80
N LYS A 338 5.51 16.65 6.71
CA LYS A 338 6.55 17.63 7.05
C LYS A 338 7.06 17.51 8.51
N TRP A 339 6.55 16.53 9.25
CA TRP A 339 6.82 16.20 10.62
C TRP A 339 7.36 14.78 10.79
N SER A 340 8.52 14.51 10.16
CA SER A 340 9.35 13.34 10.47
C SER A 340 9.39 12.99 11.97
N LEU A 341 9.58 11.70 12.31
CA LEU A 341 9.76 11.23 13.70
C LEU A 341 10.79 12.07 14.48
N LYS A 342 11.88 12.52 13.83
CA LYS A 342 12.88 13.44 14.40
C LYS A 342 12.29 14.81 14.81
N ASN A 343 11.33 15.33 14.04
CA ASN A 343 10.65 16.57 14.38
C ASN A 343 9.71 16.35 15.57
N TYR A 344 9.02 15.21 15.65
CA TYR A 344 8.08 14.89 16.74
C TYR A 344 8.78 14.84 18.12
N ASP A 345 9.91 14.16 18.25
CA ASP A 345 10.66 14.13 19.52
C ASP A 345 11.10 15.53 19.95
N LYS A 346 11.55 16.34 18.99
CA LYS A 346 11.94 17.74 19.22
C LYS A 346 10.75 18.58 19.67
N TRP A 347 9.54 18.29 19.21
CA TRP A 347 8.31 18.99 19.59
C TRP A 347 7.75 18.54 20.91
N LYS A 348 7.83 17.25 21.22
CA LYS A 348 7.43 16.71 22.51
C LYS A 348 8.22 17.37 23.65
N LYS A 349 9.51 17.61 23.43
CA LYS A 349 10.40 18.34 24.37
C LYS A 349 10.14 19.85 24.48
N LYS A 350 9.30 20.45 23.62
CA LYS A 350 8.99 21.88 23.68
C LYS A 350 7.77 22.10 24.55
N VAL A 351 7.86 23.07 25.45
CA VAL A 351 6.72 23.58 26.23
C VAL A 351 5.56 23.86 25.27
N SER A 352 4.36 23.40 25.61
CA SER A 352 3.20 23.49 24.72
C SER A 352 2.77 24.93 24.50
N VAL A 353 2.47 25.65 25.58
CA VAL A 353 1.98 27.04 25.59
C VAL A 353 2.72 27.79 26.70
N SER A 354 3.13 29.03 26.46
CA SER A 354 3.70 29.89 27.49
C SER A 354 2.63 30.45 28.44
N ASP A 355 3.08 31.05 29.54
CA ASP A 355 2.27 32.02 30.27
C ASP A 355 1.98 33.26 29.42
N VAL A 356 1.04 34.10 29.88
CA VAL A 356 0.70 35.37 29.24
C VAL A 356 1.92 36.31 29.32
N MET A 357 2.26 36.95 28.21
CA MET A 357 3.43 37.81 28.07
C MET A 357 3.07 39.30 28.25
N PRO A 358 3.25 39.89 29.44
CA PRO A 358 3.03 41.32 29.66
C PRO A 358 4.04 42.18 28.86
N PRO A 359 3.70 43.44 28.54
CA PRO A 359 2.43 44.12 28.81
C PRO A 359 1.26 43.68 27.90
N SER A 360 1.53 42.80 26.93
CA SER A 360 0.50 42.24 26.04
C SER A 360 -0.32 41.11 26.71
N LYS A 361 -1.34 40.61 26.00
CA LYS A 361 -2.08 39.39 26.37
C LYS A 361 -1.76 38.22 25.43
N PHE A 362 -0.54 38.18 24.87
CA PHE A 362 -0.10 37.10 24.00
C PHE A 362 0.36 35.86 24.78
N ARG A 363 0.18 34.69 24.17
CA ARG A 363 0.87 33.44 24.52
C ARG A 363 1.61 32.91 23.31
N GLY A 364 2.85 32.47 23.49
CA GLY A 364 3.59 31.74 22.47
C GLY A 364 3.38 30.23 22.65
N MET A 365 3.00 29.52 21.58
CA MET A 365 2.81 28.06 21.65
C MET A 365 3.45 27.31 20.48
N LYS A 366 3.72 26.02 20.68
CA LYS A 366 4.05 25.10 19.58
C LYS A 366 2.76 24.73 18.83
N VAL A 367 2.88 24.30 17.57
CA VAL A 367 1.72 23.81 16.80
C VAL A 367 0.99 22.69 17.54
N MET A 368 -0.34 22.72 17.57
CA MET A 368 -1.17 21.61 18.11
C MET A 368 -1.16 20.42 17.15
N ARG A 369 -1.71 19.28 17.58
CA ARG A 369 -1.94 18.09 16.72
C ARG A 369 -3.29 17.48 17.05
N GLN A 370 -4.07 17.06 16.05
CA GLN A 370 -5.41 16.50 16.30
C GLN A 370 -5.38 15.25 17.19
N THR A 371 -4.35 14.42 17.01
CA THR A 371 -4.23 13.10 17.64
C THR A 371 -3.42 13.12 18.93
N ASP A 372 -2.96 14.28 19.40
CA ASP A 372 -2.14 14.37 20.61
C ASP A 372 -3.01 14.53 21.86
N ASN A 373 -2.74 13.73 22.88
CA ASN A 373 -3.57 13.68 24.08
C ASN A 373 -3.35 14.88 25.02
N GLU A 374 -2.29 15.68 24.83
CA GLU A 374 -1.94 16.79 25.72
C GLU A 374 -2.01 18.16 25.04
N HIS A 375 -1.76 18.23 23.74
CA HIS A 375 -1.71 19.49 22.97
C HIS A 375 -2.47 19.37 21.64
N CYS A 376 -3.75 19.04 21.73
CA CYS A 376 -4.76 19.12 20.66
C CYS A 376 -5.76 20.27 20.91
N PRO A 377 -6.55 20.67 19.90
CA PRO A 377 -7.53 21.76 20.06
C PRO A 377 -8.47 21.61 21.26
N LYS A 378 -9.04 20.41 21.46
CA LYS A 378 -9.91 20.11 22.60
C LYS A 378 -9.25 20.42 23.94
N VAL A 379 -8.11 19.78 24.21
CA VAL A 379 -7.38 19.91 25.48
C VAL A 379 -6.85 21.33 25.67
N PHE A 380 -6.41 21.97 24.59
CA PHE A 380 -5.97 23.36 24.62
C PHE A 380 -7.09 24.31 25.06
N SER A 381 -8.27 24.22 24.44
CA SER A 381 -9.40 25.09 24.78
C SER A 381 -9.91 24.87 26.21
N GLU A 382 -9.88 23.64 26.70
CA GLU A 382 -10.24 23.30 28.09
C GLU A 382 -9.21 23.86 29.09
N LYS A 383 -7.92 23.77 28.78
CA LYS A 383 -6.83 24.22 29.66
C LYS A 383 -6.62 25.74 29.65
N TYR A 384 -6.95 26.41 28.56
CA TYR A 384 -6.75 27.85 28.36
C TYR A 384 -8.06 28.55 27.97
N PRO A 385 -9.10 28.54 28.83
CA PRO A 385 -10.43 29.05 28.51
C PRO A 385 -10.48 30.57 28.25
N ASN A 386 -9.43 31.31 28.64
CA ASN A 386 -9.33 32.74 28.40
C ASN A 386 -8.74 33.09 27.02
N VAL A 387 -8.19 32.11 26.28
CA VAL A 387 -7.74 32.34 24.90
C VAL A 387 -8.95 32.44 23.99
N GLY A 388 -9.14 33.60 23.36
CA GLY A 388 -10.24 33.81 22.40
C GLY A 388 -9.80 33.79 20.94
N MET A 389 -8.49 33.78 20.65
CA MET A 389 -7.98 33.64 19.29
C MET A 389 -6.66 32.88 19.22
N VAL A 390 -6.51 32.05 18.18
CA VAL A 390 -5.27 31.39 17.78
C VAL A 390 -4.80 31.95 16.43
N ILE A 391 -3.57 32.48 16.41
CA ILE A 391 -2.89 32.90 15.18
C ILE A 391 -1.85 31.85 14.77
N ASP A 392 -2.08 31.25 13.60
CA ASP A 392 -1.20 30.25 12.99
C ASP A 392 -0.31 30.91 11.93
N LEU A 393 0.99 30.89 12.18
CA LEU A 393 2.00 31.49 11.31
C LEU A 393 2.58 30.51 10.28
N THR A 394 2.19 29.24 10.32
CA THR A 394 2.73 28.23 9.40
C THR A 394 2.22 28.44 7.97
N LYS A 395 3.04 28.19 6.95
CA LYS A 395 2.60 28.25 5.55
C LYS A 395 1.73 27.06 5.19
N ASP A 396 2.12 25.89 5.71
CA ASP A 396 1.47 24.61 5.45
C ASP A 396 0.15 24.48 6.23
N THR A 397 -0.72 23.56 5.83
CA THR A 397 -1.94 23.23 6.58
C THR A 397 -1.55 22.71 7.98
N PRO A 398 -2.17 23.20 9.07
CA PRO A 398 -1.86 22.71 10.41
C PRO A 398 -2.26 21.22 10.57
N PRO A 399 -1.56 20.44 11.41
CA PRO A 399 -1.86 19.03 11.67
C PRO A 399 -3.02 18.85 12.68
N TYR A 400 -3.94 19.81 12.72
CA TYR A 400 -5.15 19.81 13.53
C TYR A 400 -6.26 20.54 12.77
N ASP A 401 -7.52 20.19 13.08
CA ASP A 401 -8.67 20.85 12.48
C ASP A 401 -8.97 22.17 13.20
N SER A 402 -8.93 23.29 12.48
CA SER A 402 -9.26 24.59 13.04
C SER A 402 -10.73 24.71 13.44
N ALA A 403 -11.64 23.95 12.81
CA ALA A 403 -13.05 23.95 13.17
C ALA A 403 -13.28 23.43 14.62
N ASP A 404 -12.37 22.60 15.13
CA ASP A 404 -12.41 22.10 16.51
C ASP A 404 -12.12 23.23 17.53
N LEU A 405 -11.28 24.21 17.18
CA LEU A 405 -11.09 25.43 17.97
C LEU A 405 -12.32 26.34 17.88
N GLU A 406 -12.84 26.54 16.67
CA GLU A 406 -13.94 27.46 16.41
C GLU A 406 -15.24 26.99 17.08
N SER A 407 -15.53 25.70 17.04
CA SER A 407 -16.66 25.08 17.76
C SER A 407 -16.56 25.23 19.30
N ARG A 408 -15.39 25.59 19.83
CA ARG A 408 -15.15 25.89 21.26
C ARG A 408 -14.99 27.38 21.53
N GLY A 409 -15.40 28.23 20.60
CA GLY A 409 -15.39 29.69 20.76
C GLY A 409 -14.00 30.33 20.61
N VAL A 410 -13.01 29.61 20.09
CA VAL A 410 -11.67 30.15 19.82
C VAL A 410 -11.55 30.49 18.33
N ILE A 411 -11.38 31.78 18.03
CA ILE A 411 -11.24 32.24 16.64
C ILE A 411 -9.91 31.74 16.06
N TYR A 412 -9.94 31.13 14.88
CA TYR A 412 -8.72 30.75 14.16
C TYR A 412 -8.35 31.79 13.09
N ARG A 413 -7.08 32.20 13.03
CA ARG A 413 -6.54 33.09 12.01
C ARG A 413 -5.21 32.57 11.46
N LYS A 414 -5.16 32.34 10.15
CA LYS A 414 -3.94 31.94 9.44
C LYS A 414 -3.22 33.17 8.88
N ILE A 415 -1.94 33.33 9.20
CA ILE A 415 -1.03 34.30 8.59
C ILE A 415 0.16 33.51 8.04
N ALA A 416 0.06 33.05 6.80
CA ALA A 416 1.08 32.17 6.21
C ALA A 416 2.45 32.87 6.12
N THR A 417 3.48 32.29 6.75
CA THR A 417 4.86 32.78 6.68
C THR A 417 5.83 31.67 6.28
N VAL A 418 6.90 32.03 5.56
CA VAL A 418 7.93 31.08 5.10
C VAL A 418 8.83 30.67 6.27
N SER A 419 9.13 29.38 6.37
CA SER A 419 9.98 28.85 7.44
C SER A 419 11.39 29.42 7.37
N LYS A 420 12.00 29.68 8.53
CA LYS A 420 13.36 30.24 8.70
C LYS A 420 13.59 31.64 8.09
N ILE A 421 12.56 32.33 7.59
CA ILE A 421 12.69 33.70 7.06
C ILE A 421 11.92 34.67 7.97
N PRO A 422 12.51 35.82 8.38
CA PRO A 422 11.79 36.86 9.11
C PRO A 422 10.59 37.38 8.28
N PRO A 423 9.37 37.42 8.85
CA PRO A 423 8.19 37.93 8.14
C PRO A 423 8.38 39.38 7.66
N PRO A 424 8.00 39.72 6.41
CA PRO A 424 8.18 41.08 5.86
C PRO A 424 7.28 42.11 6.55
N LYS A 425 7.58 43.41 6.43
CA LYS A 425 6.83 44.52 7.07
C LYS A 425 5.31 44.46 6.82
N LYS A 426 4.86 44.02 5.63
CA LYS A 426 3.44 43.83 5.33
C LYS A 426 2.77 42.80 6.25
N ILE A 427 3.45 41.68 6.52
CA ILE A 427 2.94 40.63 7.41
C ILE A 427 2.92 41.11 8.87
N VAL A 428 3.93 41.90 9.28
CA VAL A 428 3.94 42.51 10.62
C VAL A 428 2.71 43.40 10.83
N ARG A 429 2.41 44.29 9.88
CA ARG A 429 1.20 45.14 9.93
C ARG A 429 -0.07 44.31 10.03
N THR A 430 -0.23 43.30 9.17
CA THR A 430 -1.37 42.39 9.22
C THR A 430 -1.52 41.69 10.57
N PHE A 431 -0.42 41.22 11.16
CA PHE A 431 -0.42 40.59 12.49
C PHE A 431 -0.87 41.58 13.58
N ILE A 432 -0.32 42.80 13.56
CA ILE A 432 -0.67 43.88 14.50
C ILE A 432 -2.15 44.26 14.37
N ASP A 433 -2.64 44.45 13.15
CA ASP A 433 -4.02 44.82 12.88
C ASP A 433 -5.00 43.74 13.35
N ILE A 434 -4.69 42.47 13.11
CA ILE A 434 -5.49 41.34 13.60
C ILE A 434 -5.56 41.34 15.12
N ALA A 435 -4.42 41.51 15.80
CA ALA A 435 -4.37 41.52 17.26
C ALA A 435 -5.12 42.71 17.87
N LYS A 436 -4.90 43.93 17.35
CA LYS A 436 -5.60 45.14 17.80
C LYS A 436 -7.11 45.02 17.59
N ASN A 437 -7.55 44.62 16.40
CA ASN A 437 -8.98 44.48 16.10
C ASN A 437 -9.65 43.43 16.98
N PHE A 438 -8.93 42.36 17.31
CA PHE A 438 -9.43 41.34 18.23
C PHE A 438 -9.58 41.90 19.66
N TRP A 439 -8.55 42.55 20.21
CA TRP A 439 -8.58 43.09 21.57
C TRP A 439 -9.52 44.29 21.73
N ASN A 440 -9.73 45.10 20.70
CA ASN A 440 -10.74 46.15 20.72
C ASN A 440 -12.15 45.59 20.94
N LYS A 441 -12.43 44.37 20.46
CA LYS A 441 -13.72 43.68 20.65
C LYS A 441 -13.73 42.78 21.89
N ASN A 442 -12.57 42.29 22.32
CA ASN A 442 -12.43 41.30 23.37
C ASN A 442 -11.28 41.72 24.33
N PRO A 443 -11.45 42.79 25.12
CA PRO A 443 -10.36 43.39 25.88
C PRO A 443 -9.73 42.44 26.89
N ASP A 444 -10.51 41.51 27.47
CA ASP A 444 -10.04 40.59 28.51
C ASP A 444 -9.49 39.26 28.00
N LYS A 445 -9.64 38.98 26.70
CA LYS A 445 -9.22 37.72 26.09
C LYS A 445 -7.75 37.70 25.70
N GLU A 446 -7.19 36.51 25.66
CA GLU A 446 -5.81 36.25 25.27
C GLU A 446 -5.72 35.81 23.80
N ILE A 447 -4.56 36.04 23.18
CA ILE A 447 -4.24 35.57 21.83
C ILE A 447 -3.08 34.58 21.91
N ALA A 448 -3.28 33.35 21.45
CA ALA A 448 -2.21 32.38 21.31
C ALA A 448 -1.62 32.41 19.89
N VAL A 449 -0.29 32.45 19.79
CA VAL A 449 0.43 32.57 18.51
C VAL A 449 1.39 31.41 18.36
N HIS A 450 1.38 30.75 17.20
CA HIS A 450 2.33 29.67 16.92
C HIS A 450 2.89 29.70 15.52
N CYS A 451 4.09 29.15 15.41
CA CYS A 451 4.62 28.63 14.16
C CYS A 451 4.76 27.10 14.34
N HIS A 452 5.88 26.50 13.96
CA HIS A 452 6.08 25.06 14.22
C HIS A 452 6.39 24.80 15.70
N TYR A 453 7.46 25.39 16.23
CA TYR A 453 7.88 25.22 17.62
C TYR A 453 7.53 26.42 18.53
N GLY A 454 6.92 27.46 17.96
CA GLY A 454 6.57 28.66 18.73
C GLY A 454 7.77 29.47 19.20
N THR A 455 8.85 29.55 18.43
CA THR A 455 10.09 30.26 18.80
C THR A 455 10.36 31.40 17.83
N ASN A 456 11.07 31.18 16.72
CA ASN A 456 11.59 32.26 15.86
C ASN A 456 10.51 33.22 15.31
N ARG A 457 9.62 32.72 14.43
CA ARG A 457 8.59 33.58 13.78
C ARG A 457 7.55 34.11 14.77
N THR A 458 7.19 33.29 15.75
CA THR A 458 6.28 33.66 16.84
C THR A 458 6.87 34.79 17.67
N GLY A 459 8.11 34.64 18.13
CA GLY A 459 8.81 35.65 18.91
C GLY A 459 9.08 36.90 18.13
N PHE A 460 9.46 36.79 16.86
CA PHE A 460 9.67 37.95 15.99
C PHE A 460 8.42 38.81 15.84
N LEU A 461 7.25 38.21 15.53
CA LEU A 461 6.01 38.98 15.38
C LEU A 461 5.50 39.55 16.70
N ILE A 462 5.63 38.81 17.80
CA ILE A 462 5.31 39.32 19.14
C ILE A 462 6.22 40.49 19.50
N ALA A 463 7.54 40.37 19.28
CA ALA A 463 8.50 41.45 19.53
C ALA A 463 8.20 42.69 18.67
N CYS A 464 7.91 42.53 17.38
CA CYS A 464 7.43 43.63 16.52
C CYS A 464 6.21 44.33 17.13
N TYR A 465 5.23 43.58 17.63
CA TYR A 465 4.05 44.18 18.28
C TYR A 465 4.44 44.97 19.54
N LEU A 466 5.28 44.40 20.41
CA LEU A 466 5.74 45.05 21.63
C LEU A 466 6.50 46.36 21.34
N ILE A 467 7.34 46.37 20.30
CA ILE A 467 8.08 47.55 19.86
C ILE A 467 7.11 48.58 19.25
N GLU A 468 6.26 48.19 18.30
CA GLU A 468 5.42 49.14 17.57
C GLU A 468 4.27 49.71 18.41
N ILE A 469 3.66 48.90 19.28
CA ILE A 469 2.46 49.26 20.05
C ILE A 469 2.78 49.71 21.46
N TYR A 470 3.62 48.97 22.18
CA TYR A 470 3.99 49.32 23.55
C TYR A 470 5.25 50.18 23.63
N LYS A 471 5.88 50.49 22.48
CA LYS A 471 7.09 51.33 22.40
C LYS A 471 8.22 50.80 23.28
N LEU A 472 8.33 49.49 23.45
CA LEU A 472 9.44 48.91 24.22
C LEU A 472 10.76 48.98 23.42
N PRO A 473 11.91 49.17 24.11
CA PRO A 473 13.23 48.97 23.52
C PRO A 473 13.35 47.59 22.86
N ILE A 474 14.20 47.49 21.83
CA ILE A 474 14.31 46.27 21.02
C ILE A 474 14.74 45.08 21.89
N GLN A 475 15.75 45.29 22.73
CA GLN A 475 16.28 44.26 23.62
C GLN A 475 15.23 43.82 24.66
N GLU A 476 14.49 44.77 25.24
CA GLU A 476 13.45 44.47 26.22
C GLU A 476 12.33 43.60 25.61
N ALA A 477 11.90 43.89 24.38
CA ALA A 477 10.90 43.07 23.69
C ALA A 477 11.39 41.63 23.42
N ILE A 478 12.68 41.46 23.09
CA ILE A 478 13.31 40.14 22.91
C ILE A 478 13.38 39.40 24.25
N ASP A 479 13.77 40.09 25.32
CA ASP A 479 13.94 39.52 26.66
C ASP A 479 12.60 39.09 27.27
N ILE A 480 11.54 39.88 27.07
CA ILE A 480 10.17 39.50 27.45
C ILE A 480 9.81 38.17 26.77
N PHE A 481 10.00 38.05 25.44
CA PHE A 481 9.67 36.81 24.76
C PHE A 481 10.51 35.62 25.29
N ALA A 482 11.81 35.82 25.50
CA ALA A 482 12.72 34.80 26.00
C ALA A 482 12.37 34.34 27.42
N LYS A 483 11.91 35.25 28.28
CA LYS A 483 11.47 34.96 29.66
C LYS A 483 10.30 33.98 29.70
N TYR A 484 9.31 34.17 28.82
CA TYR A 484 8.08 33.36 28.80
C TYR A 484 8.15 32.16 27.85
N ARG A 485 9.06 32.19 26.86
CA ARG A 485 9.24 31.10 25.89
C ARG A 485 10.68 30.57 25.95
N PRO A 486 10.91 29.39 26.55
CA PRO A 486 12.24 28.82 26.67
C PRO A 486 12.95 28.73 25.31
N ASN A 487 14.22 29.16 25.28
CA ASN A 487 15.07 29.34 24.09
C ASN A 487 14.80 30.59 23.22
N GLY A 488 13.82 31.43 23.56
CA GLY A 488 13.53 32.69 22.87
C GLY A 488 13.49 32.60 21.33
N ILE A 489 13.98 33.67 20.69
CA ILE A 489 14.26 33.70 19.25
C ILE A 489 15.65 33.06 19.05
N LYS A 490 15.68 31.86 18.47
CA LYS A 490 16.90 31.04 18.33
C LYS A 490 17.81 31.46 17.18
N HIS A 491 17.23 31.91 16.08
CA HIS A 491 17.98 32.21 14.87
C HIS A 491 18.38 33.68 14.88
N ILE A 492 19.69 33.93 14.86
CA ILE A 492 20.27 35.27 15.00
C ILE A 492 19.73 36.25 13.96
N HIS A 493 19.53 35.81 12.71
CA HIS A 493 19.02 36.68 11.64
C HIS A 493 17.57 37.16 11.85
N PHE A 494 16.80 36.58 12.77
CA PHE A 494 15.52 37.16 13.20
C PHE A 494 15.74 38.31 14.19
N VAL A 495 16.73 38.19 15.07
CA VAL A 495 17.11 39.25 16.01
C VAL A 495 17.75 40.41 15.25
N ASP A 496 18.68 40.12 14.34
CA ASP A 496 19.31 41.13 13.49
C ASP A 496 18.26 41.91 12.69
N GLU A 497 17.25 41.24 12.14
CA GLU A 497 16.17 41.90 11.42
C GLU A 497 15.33 42.83 12.31
N LEU A 498 15.15 42.53 13.61
CA LEU A 498 14.49 43.47 14.54
C LEU A 498 15.33 44.74 14.71
N TYR A 499 16.64 44.59 14.93
CA TYR A 499 17.55 45.73 15.04
C TYR A 499 17.63 46.53 13.74
N LEU A 500 17.70 45.89 12.57
CA LEU A 500 17.70 46.56 11.28
C LEU A 500 16.40 47.34 11.03
N ARG A 501 15.24 46.80 11.45
CA ARG A 501 13.94 47.46 11.24
C ARG A 501 13.67 48.62 12.18
N TYR A 502 14.15 48.52 13.42
CA TYR A 502 13.74 49.42 14.49
C TYR A 502 14.89 50.18 15.14
N SER A 503 16.13 50.09 14.63
CA SER A 503 17.27 50.87 15.14
C SER A 503 17.03 52.39 15.16
N GLU A 504 16.21 52.92 14.24
CA GLU A 504 15.81 54.33 14.24
C GLU A 504 14.82 54.67 15.37
N TYR A 505 14.01 53.71 15.84
CA TYR A 505 13.09 53.91 16.98
C TYR A 505 13.84 54.09 18.32
N GLU A 506 15.11 53.68 18.41
CA GLU A 506 15.93 53.94 19.60
C GLU A 506 16.58 55.33 19.58
N LYS A 507 16.72 55.96 18.40
CA LYS A 507 17.28 57.32 18.28
C LYS A 507 16.30 58.41 18.72
N ASP A 508 15.00 58.16 18.65
CA ASP A 508 13.95 59.10 19.10
C ASP A 508 13.74 59.09 20.63
N LYS A 509 14.53 58.33 21.39
CA LYS A 509 14.44 58.21 22.87
C LYS A 509 15.63 58.77 23.64
N ASN A 510 16.72 59.11 22.95
CA ASN A 510 17.86 59.86 23.50
C ASN A 510 17.81 61.28 22.96
#